data_AF-A0A7S3KNW4-F1
#
_entry.id   AF-A0A7S3KNW4-F1
#
_cell.length_a   1.000
_cell.length_b   1.000
_cell.length_c   1.000
_cell.angle_alpha   90.00
_cell.angle_beta   90.00
_cell.angle_gamma   90.00
#
_symmetry.space_group_name_H-M   'P 1'
#
loop_
_entity.id
_entity.type
_entity.pdbx_description
1 polymer ?
#
loop_
_entity_poly.entity_id
_entity_poly.type
_entity_poly.pdbx_seq_one_letter_code
_entity_poly.pdbx_strand_id
1 'polypeptide(L)'
;MISTCNIAGVIDTEDSMRLRRLVFRATRGKAMVITEDILPEIFKEEGISTSKTKYLIIFQKGDFLQEKLNTICSSFNGEKYDLPDPKRSQDAINELSSKIEKAREMINTISKEIKEYFISMNFIEDSNCDKFKIYEAFIRREIIIHGTLNKLVPIDSLIHGFFWCNLNNDALQEKIDVIQSTSRFPGLQVVEITDKNQSISKKLIPPTHIK
;
A
#
# COMPACT_ATOMS: atom_id res chain seq x y z
N MET A 1 -49.96 -27.21 -4.06
CA MET A 1 -49.10 -26.40 -3.16
C MET A 1 -48.06 -25.73 -4.04
N ILE A 2 -48.08 -24.40 -4.16
CA ILE A 2 -47.17 -23.68 -5.08
C ILE A 2 -45.79 -23.68 -4.41
N SER A 3 -44.82 -24.39 -5.00
CA SER A 3 -43.43 -24.36 -4.54
C SER A 3 -42.78 -23.05 -5.01
N THR A 4 -42.31 -22.24 -4.07
CA THR A 4 -41.62 -20.98 -4.33
C THR A 4 -40.11 -21.16 -4.11
N CYS A 5 -39.31 -20.53 -4.97
CA CYS A 5 -37.86 -20.45 -4.86
C CYS A 5 -37.44 -19.01 -4.60
N ASN A 6 -36.35 -18.84 -3.88
CA ASN A 6 -35.84 -17.54 -3.47
C ASN A 6 -34.36 -17.41 -3.88
N ILE A 7 -33.95 -16.21 -4.29
CA ILE A 7 -32.54 -15.83 -4.48
C ILE A 7 -32.29 -14.58 -3.65
N ALA A 8 -31.24 -14.58 -2.85
CA ALA A 8 -30.82 -13.42 -2.08
C ALA A 8 -29.38 -13.03 -2.39
N GLY A 9 -29.09 -11.75 -2.18
CA GLY A 9 -27.74 -11.23 -2.37
C GLY A 9 -27.63 -9.76 -1.99
N VAL A 10 -26.45 -9.22 -2.25
CA VAL A 10 -26.12 -7.82 -2.02
C VAL A 10 -25.59 -7.22 -3.32
N ILE A 11 -26.00 -6.00 -3.63
CA ILE A 11 -25.58 -5.22 -4.82
C ILE A 11 -25.27 -3.78 -4.43
N ASP A 12 -24.64 -3.03 -5.32
CA ASP A 12 -24.47 -1.59 -5.16
C ASP A 12 -25.82 -0.87 -5.26
N THR A 13 -26.01 0.18 -4.46
CA THR A 13 -27.28 0.92 -4.39
C THR A 13 -27.67 1.54 -5.74
N GLU A 14 -26.69 1.98 -6.53
CA GLU A 14 -26.89 2.55 -7.87
C GLU A 14 -27.56 1.54 -8.83
N ASP A 15 -27.21 0.27 -8.70
CA ASP A 15 -27.68 -0.81 -9.58
C ASP A 15 -29.01 -1.43 -9.12
N SER A 16 -29.50 -1.09 -7.92
CA SER A 16 -30.73 -1.62 -7.33
C SER A 16 -31.97 -1.44 -8.21
N MET A 17 -32.13 -0.25 -8.78
CA MET A 17 -33.26 0.06 -9.65
C MET A 17 -33.13 -0.62 -11.02
N ARG A 18 -31.90 -0.82 -11.50
CA ARG A 18 -31.62 -1.52 -12.76
C ARG A 18 -31.95 -3.00 -12.62
N LEU A 19 -31.55 -3.65 -11.53
CA LEU A 19 -31.89 -5.03 -11.21
C LEU A 19 -33.41 -5.23 -11.19
N ARG A 20 -34.15 -4.40 -10.46
CA ARG A 20 -35.63 -4.47 -10.37
C ARG A 20 -36.29 -4.42 -11.75
N ARG A 21 -35.88 -3.48 -12.61
CA ARG A 21 -36.42 -3.36 -13.98
C ARG A 21 -36.10 -4.59 -14.82
N LEU A 22 -34.88 -5.11 -14.71
CA LEU A 22 -34.42 -6.24 -15.53
C LEU A 22 -35.12 -7.55 -15.12
N VAL A 23 -35.26 -7.80 -13.82
CA VAL A 23 -36.02 -8.92 -13.27
C VAL A 23 -37.49 -8.84 -13.68
N PHE A 24 -38.13 -7.68 -13.54
CA PHE A 24 -39.53 -7.49 -13.94
C PHE A 24 -39.74 -7.78 -15.43
N ARG A 25 -38.87 -7.26 -16.31
CA ARG A 25 -38.92 -7.50 -17.76
C ARG A 25 -38.67 -8.96 -18.11
N ALA A 26 -37.67 -9.58 -17.50
CA ALA A 26 -37.28 -10.96 -17.79
C ALA A 26 -38.35 -11.97 -17.39
N THR A 27 -39.05 -11.71 -16.28
CA THR A 27 -40.07 -12.59 -15.69
C THR A 27 -41.51 -12.21 -16.08
N ARG A 28 -41.70 -11.09 -16.80
CA ARG A 28 -43.01 -10.52 -17.14
C ARG A 28 -43.90 -10.32 -15.90
N GLY A 29 -43.29 -9.86 -14.80
CA GLY A 29 -43.99 -9.60 -13.53
C GLY A 29 -44.29 -10.84 -12.69
N LYS A 30 -43.74 -12.02 -13.02
CA LYS A 30 -43.96 -13.27 -12.26
C LYS A 30 -43.05 -13.44 -11.04
N ALA A 31 -42.07 -12.55 -10.86
CA ALA A 31 -41.16 -12.56 -9.70
C ALA A 31 -41.31 -11.28 -8.89
N MET A 32 -41.28 -11.41 -7.57
CA MET A 32 -41.31 -10.32 -6.61
C MET A 32 -39.89 -9.98 -6.17
N VAL A 33 -39.53 -8.69 -6.18
CA VAL A 33 -38.20 -8.21 -5.78
C VAL A 33 -38.32 -7.25 -4.61
N ILE A 34 -37.82 -7.67 -3.46
CA ILE A 34 -37.70 -6.87 -2.25
C ILE A 34 -36.26 -6.37 -2.19
N THR A 35 -36.07 -5.06 -1.98
CA THR A 35 -34.75 -4.46 -1.80
C THR A 35 -34.79 -3.57 -0.59
N GLU A 36 -33.72 -3.57 0.19
CA GLU A 36 -33.58 -2.76 1.40
C GLU A 36 -32.12 -2.30 1.50
N ASP A 37 -31.91 -1.02 1.79
CA ASP A 37 -30.58 -0.46 1.84
C ASP A 37 -29.88 -0.86 3.15
N ILE A 38 -28.58 -1.14 3.06
CA ILE A 38 -27.78 -1.46 4.24
C ILE A 38 -27.35 -0.14 4.88
N LEU A 39 -27.41 -0.06 6.21
CA LEU A 39 -27.09 1.16 6.94
C LEU A 39 -25.64 1.61 6.69
N PRO A 40 -25.40 2.92 6.46
CA PRO A 40 -24.09 3.47 6.11
C PRO A 40 -23.02 3.32 7.20
N GLU A 41 -23.42 3.13 8.46
CA GLU A 41 -22.52 3.00 9.61
C GLU A 41 -21.63 1.75 9.51
N ILE A 42 -22.18 0.65 8.98
CA ILE A 42 -21.47 -0.63 8.81
C ILE A 42 -20.32 -0.48 7.79
N PHE A 43 -20.50 0.36 6.77
CA PHE A 43 -19.50 0.54 5.72
C PHE A 43 -18.32 1.43 6.16
N LYS A 44 -18.54 2.34 7.11
CA LYS A 44 -17.47 3.20 7.65
C LYS A 44 -16.49 2.42 8.51
N GLU A 45 -16.96 1.41 9.25
CA GLU A 45 -16.10 0.54 10.07
C GLU A 45 -15.22 -0.37 9.20
N GLU A 46 -15.72 -0.82 8.05
CA GLU A 46 -15.02 -1.73 7.14
C GLU A 46 -14.22 -1.01 6.02
N GLY A 47 -14.23 0.33 5.99
CA GLY A 47 -13.51 1.12 4.97
C GLY A 47 -14.09 1.03 3.55
N ILE A 48 -15.36 0.61 3.42
CA ILE A 48 -16.04 0.41 2.14
C ILE A 48 -16.69 1.73 1.72
N SER A 49 -16.25 2.34 0.62
CA SER A 49 -16.76 3.63 0.15
C SER A 49 -18.10 3.54 -0.61
N THR A 50 -18.55 2.35 -0.97
CA THR A 50 -19.72 2.13 -1.82
C THR A 50 -20.93 1.71 -0.97
N SER A 51 -22.04 2.43 -1.08
CA SER A 51 -23.30 2.02 -0.45
C SER A 51 -23.84 0.76 -1.12
N LYS A 52 -24.19 -0.25 -0.31
CA LYS A 52 -24.78 -1.50 -0.80
C LYS A 52 -26.22 -1.67 -0.31
N THR A 53 -26.98 -2.42 -1.10
CA THR A 53 -28.39 -2.73 -0.91
C THR A 53 -28.57 -4.25 -0.95
N LYS A 54 -29.29 -4.82 0.04
CA LYS A 54 -29.66 -6.23 0.03
C LYS A 54 -30.92 -6.43 -0.81
N TYR A 55 -30.98 -7.54 -1.53
CA TYR A 55 -32.13 -7.89 -2.36
C TYR A 55 -32.57 -9.33 -2.11
N LEU A 56 -33.88 -9.55 -2.25
CA LEU A 56 -34.54 -10.84 -2.16
C LEU A 56 -35.52 -10.97 -3.34
N ILE A 57 -35.31 -11.98 -4.18
CA ILE A 57 -36.17 -12.29 -5.31
C ILE A 57 -36.94 -13.56 -4.99
N ILE A 58 -38.26 -13.48 -4.98
CA ILE A 58 -39.17 -14.61 -4.73
C ILE A 58 -39.90 -14.92 -6.05
N PHE A 59 -39.87 -16.17 -6.47
CA PHE A 59 -40.50 -16.60 -7.73
C PHE A 59 -41.05 -18.03 -7.63
N GLN A 60 -41.98 -18.37 -8.51
CA GLN A 60 -42.50 -19.72 -8.60
C GLN A 60 -41.44 -20.67 -9.18
N LYS A 61 -41.30 -21.87 -8.59
CA LYS A 61 -40.33 -22.87 -9.02
C LYS A 61 -40.49 -23.19 -10.51
N GLY A 62 -39.40 -23.02 -11.26
CA GLY A 62 -39.30 -23.34 -12.67
C GLY A 62 -37.87 -23.17 -13.17
N ASP A 63 -37.31 -24.21 -13.80
CA ASP A 63 -35.89 -24.31 -14.12
C ASP A 63 -35.43 -23.18 -15.04
N PHE A 64 -36.21 -22.89 -16.09
CA PHE A 64 -35.91 -21.80 -17.03
C PHE A 64 -35.90 -20.40 -16.36
N LEU A 65 -36.79 -20.18 -15.39
CA LEU A 65 -36.87 -18.89 -14.71
C LEU A 65 -35.70 -18.73 -13.74
N GLN A 66 -35.33 -19.81 -13.05
CA GLN A 66 -34.21 -19.83 -12.13
C GLN A 66 -32.88 -19.58 -12.84
N GLU A 67 -32.63 -20.27 -13.96
CA GLU A 67 -31.41 -20.09 -14.73
C GLU A 67 -31.28 -18.66 -15.25
N LYS A 68 -32.36 -18.12 -15.83
CA LYS A 68 -32.39 -16.73 -16.32
C LYS A 68 -32.17 -15.71 -15.21
N LEU A 69 -32.80 -15.89 -14.05
CA LEU A 69 -32.58 -15.03 -12.88
C LEU A 69 -31.16 -15.16 -12.34
N ASN A 70 -30.58 -16.35 -12.37
CA ASN A 70 -29.20 -16.57 -11.97
C ASN A 70 -28.22 -15.84 -12.90
N THR A 71 -28.41 -15.91 -14.22
CA THR A 71 -27.60 -15.17 -15.21
C THR A 71 -27.74 -13.66 -15.01
N ILE A 72 -28.95 -13.18 -14.74
CA ILE A 72 -29.19 -11.78 -14.45
C ILE A 72 -28.42 -11.38 -13.20
N CYS A 73 -28.60 -12.08 -12.08
CA CYS A 73 -27.95 -11.74 -10.82
C CYS A 73 -26.42 -11.88 -10.88
N SER A 74 -25.86 -12.78 -11.71
CA SER A 74 -24.41 -12.87 -11.92
C SER A 74 -23.83 -11.78 -12.83
N SER A 75 -24.68 -11.08 -13.60
CA SER A 75 -24.24 -9.95 -14.44
C SER A 75 -24.04 -8.65 -13.65
N PHE A 76 -24.48 -8.62 -12.39
CA PHE A 76 -24.23 -7.52 -11.46
C PHE A 76 -23.03 -7.87 -10.58
N ASN A 77 -22.26 -6.86 -10.18
CA ASN A 77 -21.15 -6.99 -9.22
C ASN A 77 -21.68 -7.20 -7.78
N GLY A 78 -22.43 -8.29 -7.58
CA GLY A 78 -23.07 -8.61 -6.32
C GLY A 78 -22.72 -10.01 -5.82
N GLU A 79 -22.68 -10.16 -4.50
CA GLU A 79 -22.55 -11.46 -3.87
C GLU A 79 -23.91 -12.10 -3.69
N LYS A 80 -23.99 -13.41 -3.94
CA LYS A 80 -25.20 -14.22 -3.75
C LYS A 80 -25.05 -15.02 -2.48
N TYR A 81 -26.14 -15.12 -1.72
CA TYR A 81 -26.18 -15.92 -0.50
C TYR A 81 -27.32 -16.91 -0.56
N ASP A 82 -26.99 -18.15 -0.21
CA ASP A 82 -27.99 -19.18 0.00
C ASP A 82 -28.64 -18.96 1.37
N LEU A 83 -29.94 -18.71 1.35
CA LEU A 83 -30.71 -18.50 2.57
C LEU A 83 -30.97 -19.85 3.26
N PRO A 84 -30.65 -19.98 4.55
CA PRO A 84 -31.05 -21.15 5.31
C PRO A 84 -32.57 -21.18 5.52
N ASP A 85 -33.11 -22.36 5.82
CA ASP A 85 -34.53 -22.51 6.15
C ASP A 85 -34.93 -21.53 7.28
N PRO A 86 -36.11 -20.90 7.22
CA PRO A 86 -36.54 -19.88 8.17
C PRO A 86 -36.58 -20.37 9.62
N LYS A 87 -36.69 -21.69 9.83
CA LYS A 87 -36.67 -22.31 11.16
C LYS A 87 -35.27 -22.47 11.76
N ARG A 88 -34.23 -22.47 10.91
CA ARG A 88 -32.81 -22.62 11.27
C ARG A 88 -32.01 -21.33 11.12
N SER A 89 -32.66 -20.24 10.72
CA SER A 89 -31.98 -18.96 10.50
C SER A 89 -31.27 -18.46 11.76
N GLN A 90 -31.86 -18.68 12.94
CA GLN A 90 -31.24 -18.23 14.19
C GLN A 90 -29.94 -18.99 14.50
N ASP A 91 -29.92 -20.30 14.28
CA ASP A 91 -28.73 -21.11 14.49
C ASP A 91 -27.61 -20.72 13.52
N ALA A 92 -27.98 -20.49 12.25
CA ALA A 92 -27.03 -20.04 11.22
C ALA A 92 -26.46 -18.64 11.53
N ILE A 93 -27.27 -17.72 12.06
CA ILE A 93 -26.82 -16.39 12.49
C ILE A 93 -25.84 -16.52 13.65
N ASN A 94 -26.13 -17.34 14.65
CA ASN A 94 -25.27 -17.55 15.81
C ASN A 94 -23.94 -18.23 15.42
N GLU A 95 -23.97 -19.18 14.47
CA GLU A 95 -22.76 -19.79 13.95
C GLU A 95 -21.90 -18.77 13.19
N LEU A 96 -22.52 -17.93 12.36
CA LEU A 96 -21.83 -16.91 11.59
C LEU A 96 -21.24 -15.81 12.49
N SER A 97 -21.97 -15.38 13.52
CA SER A 97 -21.46 -14.38 14.47
C SER A 97 -20.24 -14.92 15.23
N SER A 98 -20.26 -16.19 15.67
CA SER A 98 -19.10 -16.84 16.28
C SER A 98 -17.90 -16.92 15.32
N LYS A 99 -18.13 -17.18 14.03
CA LYS A 99 -17.07 -17.16 13.01
C LYS A 99 -16.47 -15.76 12.83
N ILE A 100 -17.32 -14.72 12.79
CA ILE A 100 -16.88 -13.33 12.69
C ILE A 100 -16.04 -12.93 13.90
N GLU A 101 -16.48 -13.29 15.10
CA GLU A 101 -15.76 -13.00 16.34
C GLU A 101 -14.38 -13.66 16.35
N LYS A 102 -14.29 -14.96 16.03
CA LYS A 102 -13.02 -15.69 15.91
C LYS A 102 -12.09 -15.06 14.87
N ALA A 103 -12.61 -14.63 13.73
CA ALA A 103 -11.82 -13.96 12.70
C ALA A 103 -11.26 -12.62 13.21
N ARG A 104 -12.05 -11.84 13.95
CA ARG A 104 -11.61 -10.58 14.56
C ARG A 104 -10.54 -10.80 15.63
N GLU A 105 -10.71 -11.81 16.48
CA GLU A 105 -9.70 -12.20 17.47
C GLU A 105 -8.39 -12.62 16.80
N MET A 106 -8.47 -13.43 15.74
CA MET A 106 -7.29 -13.83 14.96
C MET A 106 -6.56 -12.62 14.36
N ILE A 107 -7.28 -11.67 13.76
CA ILE A 107 -6.69 -10.44 13.21
C ILE A 107 -5.97 -9.64 14.30
N ASN A 108 -6.57 -9.54 15.48
CA ASN A 108 -5.97 -8.83 16.62
C ASN A 108 -4.69 -9.51 17.10
N THR A 109 -4.69 -10.84 17.19
CA THR A 109 -3.51 -11.64 17.57
C THR A 109 -2.39 -11.46 16.55
N ILE A 110 -2.68 -11.62 15.26
CA ILE A 110 -1.69 -11.43 14.18
C ILE A 110 -1.13 -10.01 14.21
N SER A 111 -2.00 -9.00 14.36
CA SER A 111 -1.57 -7.60 14.42
C SER A 111 -0.65 -7.32 15.61
N LYS A 112 -0.87 -7.99 16.74
CA LYS A 112 -0.02 -7.90 17.92
C LYS A 112 1.32 -8.60 17.68
N GLU A 113 1.31 -9.82 17.16
CA GLU A 113 2.53 -10.57 16.82
C GLU A 113 3.41 -9.83 15.81
N ILE A 114 2.81 -9.23 14.77
CA ILE A 114 3.53 -8.42 13.79
C ILE A 114 4.19 -7.21 14.46
N LYS A 115 3.48 -6.52 15.35
CA LYS A 115 4.04 -5.38 16.10
C LYS A 115 5.19 -5.82 17.00
N GLU A 116 5.03 -6.90 17.74
CA GLU A 116 6.07 -7.46 18.60
C GLU A 116 7.29 -7.88 17.80
N TYR A 117 7.09 -8.51 16.63
CA TYR A 117 8.14 -8.84 15.69
C TYR A 117 8.92 -7.60 15.24
N PHE A 118 8.24 -6.56 14.77
CA PHE A 118 8.91 -5.32 14.34
C PHE A 118 9.64 -4.62 15.48
N ILE A 119 9.07 -4.61 16.69
CA ILE A 119 9.71 -4.05 17.88
C ILE A 119 10.98 -4.83 18.21
N SER A 120 10.90 -6.17 18.26
CA SER A 120 12.05 -7.04 18.53
C SER A 120 13.18 -6.87 17.52
N MET A 121 12.84 -6.64 16.25
CA MET A 121 13.80 -6.43 15.18
C MET A 121 14.47 -5.04 15.23
N ASN A 122 13.80 -4.05 15.83
CA ASN A 122 14.25 -2.66 15.85
C ASN A 122 15.30 -2.36 16.93
N PHE A 123 15.56 -3.29 17.86
CA PHE A 123 16.57 -3.09 18.89
C PHE A 123 17.98 -3.44 18.40
N ILE A 124 18.94 -2.60 18.80
CA ILE A 124 20.38 -2.89 18.77
C ILE A 124 20.82 -2.97 20.23
N GLU A 125 21.54 -4.04 20.59
CA GLU A 125 22.09 -4.22 21.94
C GLU A 125 22.91 -2.98 22.32
N ASP A 126 22.65 -2.43 23.52
CA ASP A 126 23.32 -1.27 24.12
C ASP A 126 23.09 0.13 23.47
N SER A 127 22.03 0.34 22.68
CA SER A 127 21.70 1.67 22.17
C SER A 127 20.19 1.97 22.07
N ASN A 128 19.77 3.16 22.53
CA ASN A 128 18.41 3.69 22.38
C ASN A 128 18.08 4.13 20.93
N CYS A 129 18.77 3.58 19.93
CA CYS A 129 18.65 3.98 18.53
C CYS A 129 17.93 2.91 17.71
N ASP A 130 16.93 3.34 16.94
CA ASP A 130 16.21 2.48 16.02
C ASP A 130 17.15 1.91 14.96
N LYS A 131 17.24 0.58 14.86
CA LYS A 131 18.07 -0.12 13.87
C LYS A 131 17.76 0.33 12.44
N PHE A 132 16.47 0.52 12.15
CA PHE A 132 16.04 0.96 10.82
C PHE A 132 16.52 2.37 10.48
N LYS A 133 16.58 3.29 11.45
CA LYS A 133 17.11 4.64 11.21
C LYS A 133 18.60 4.62 10.89
N ILE A 134 19.35 3.74 11.55
CA ILE A 134 20.78 3.56 11.26
C ILE A 134 20.97 3.02 9.86
N TYR A 135 20.21 1.99 9.46
CA TYR A 135 20.26 1.49 8.09
C TYR A 135 19.82 2.52 7.06
N GLU A 136 18.76 3.29 7.33
CA GLU A 136 18.32 4.37 6.46
C GLU A 136 19.43 5.41 6.29
N ALA A 137 20.06 5.84 7.38
CA ALA A 137 21.17 6.79 7.35
C ALA A 137 22.38 6.24 6.59
N PHE A 138 22.69 4.95 6.77
CA PHE A 138 23.77 4.27 6.06
C PHE A 138 23.50 4.21 4.55
N ILE A 139 22.30 3.75 4.14
CA ILE A 139 21.91 3.67 2.73
C ILE A 139 21.87 5.06 2.11
N ARG A 140 21.30 6.05 2.80
CA ARG A 140 21.26 7.43 2.32
C ARG A 140 22.67 7.98 2.12
N ARG A 141 23.59 7.70 3.05
CA ARG A 141 25.00 8.07 2.91
C ARG A 141 25.64 7.42 1.68
N GLU A 142 25.46 6.11 1.48
CA GLU A 142 26.00 5.39 0.33
C GLU A 142 25.45 5.90 -1.01
N ILE A 143 24.13 6.14 -1.10
CA ILE A 143 23.50 6.70 -2.29
C ILE A 143 24.10 8.08 -2.61
N ILE A 144 24.32 8.93 -1.60
CA ILE A 144 24.93 10.25 -1.80
C ILE A 144 26.38 10.10 -2.25
N ILE A 145 27.16 9.22 -1.64
CA ILE A 145 28.56 8.97 -2.02
C ILE A 145 28.64 8.46 -3.46
N HIS A 146 27.87 7.45 -3.84
CA HIS A 146 27.84 6.96 -5.21
C HIS A 146 27.30 8.03 -6.17
N GLY A 147 26.32 8.82 -5.75
CA GLY A 147 25.79 9.95 -6.51
C GLY A 147 26.80 11.07 -6.73
N THR A 148 27.72 11.30 -5.80
CA THR A 148 28.82 12.26 -5.96
C THR A 148 29.97 11.67 -6.77
N LEU A 149 30.35 10.42 -6.53
CA LEU A 149 31.38 9.70 -7.29
C LEU A 149 31.01 9.63 -8.79
N ASN A 150 29.74 9.42 -9.13
CA ASN A 150 29.27 9.41 -10.51
C ASN A 150 29.41 10.76 -11.24
N LYS A 151 29.66 11.87 -10.52
CA LYS A 151 29.93 13.18 -11.11
C LYS A 151 31.42 13.42 -11.39
N LEU A 152 32.28 12.54 -10.85
CA LEU A 152 33.71 12.59 -11.06
C LEU A 152 34.04 11.87 -12.36
N VAL A 153 35.11 12.30 -13.03
CA VAL A 153 35.56 11.69 -14.27
C VAL A 153 36.75 10.78 -13.95
N PRO A 154 36.69 9.50 -14.34
CA PRO A 154 37.83 8.61 -14.20
C PRO A 154 38.87 8.91 -15.30
N ILE A 155 40.12 9.14 -14.90
CA ILE A 155 41.29 9.17 -15.78
C ILE A 155 42.26 8.11 -15.25
N ASP A 156 42.44 7.04 -16.01
CA ASP A 156 43.28 5.88 -15.65
C ASP A 156 42.96 5.31 -14.25
N SER A 157 43.90 5.44 -13.30
CA SER A 157 43.75 5.00 -11.91
C SER A 157 43.30 6.12 -10.96
N LEU A 158 43.08 7.33 -11.48
CA LEU A 158 42.72 8.51 -10.70
C LEU A 158 41.28 8.92 -11.02
N ILE A 159 40.58 9.36 -9.98
CA ILE A 159 39.25 9.92 -10.10
C ILE A 159 39.40 11.41 -9.85
N HIS A 160 39.10 12.24 -10.85
CA HIS A 160 39.20 13.69 -10.73
C HIS A 160 37.83 14.35 -10.77
N GLY A 161 37.70 15.45 -10.05
CA GLY A 161 36.53 16.30 -10.14
C GLY A 161 36.77 17.65 -9.51
N PHE A 162 35.93 18.61 -9.91
CA PHE A 162 36.00 19.98 -9.43
C PHE A 162 34.94 20.18 -8.36
N PHE A 163 35.29 20.90 -7.30
CA PHE A 163 34.36 21.30 -6.26
C PHE A 163 34.60 22.75 -5.86
N TRP A 164 33.55 23.40 -5.37
CA TRP A 164 33.64 24.73 -4.80
C TRP A 164 33.89 24.62 -3.31
N CYS A 165 34.85 25.39 -2.78
CA CYS A 165 35.17 25.42 -1.37
C CYS A 165 35.30 26.87 -0.87
N ASN A 166 34.80 27.12 0.34
CA ASN A 166 34.92 28.40 1.04
C ASN A 166 35.99 28.38 2.14
N LEU A 167 36.79 27.30 2.19
CA LEU A 167 37.89 27.19 3.14
C LEU A 167 39.15 27.80 2.55
N ASN A 168 39.98 28.40 3.40
CA ASN A 168 41.33 28.80 3.03
C ASN A 168 42.14 27.54 2.66
N ASN A 169 43.08 27.69 1.73
CA ASN A 169 43.91 26.58 1.25
C ASN A 169 44.63 25.84 2.40
N ASP A 170 45.12 26.58 3.42
CA ASP A 170 45.80 26.00 4.58
C ASP A 170 44.87 25.08 5.40
N ALA A 171 43.63 25.50 5.63
CA ALA A 171 42.63 24.71 6.37
C ALA A 171 42.12 23.51 5.55
N LEU A 172 42.19 23.59 4.22
CA LEU A 172 41.84 22.50 3.32
C LEU A 172 42.94 21.43 3.32
N GLN A 173 44.21 21.84 3.28
CA GLN A 173 45.36 20.93 3.38
C GLN A 173 45.37 20.19 4.70
N GLU A 174 45.13 20.87 5.83
CA GLU A 174 45.03 20.23 7.14
C GLU A 174 43.97 19.11 7.15
N LYS A 175 42.80 19.35 6.55
CA LYS A 175 41.75 18.32 6.45
C LYS A 175 42.13 17.16 5.53
N ILE A 176 42.83 17.42 4.45
CA ILE A 176 43.34 16.37 3.56
C ILE A 176 44.37 15.50 4.29
N ASP A 177 45.27 16.12 5.04
CA ASP A 177 46.31 15.42 5.81
C ASP A 177 45.70 14.53 6.91
N VAL A 178 44.65 15.00 7.58
CA VAL A 178 43.87 14.19 8.53
C VAL A 178 43.22 12.99 7.83
N ILE A 179 42.67 13.17 6.63
CA ILE A 179 42.06 12.08 5.86
C ILE A 179 43.12 11.05 5.44
N GLN A 180 44.28 11.51 4.98
CA GLN A 180 45.39 10.65 4.56
C GLN A 180 45.95 9.83 5.74
N SER A 181 46.16 10.47 6.89
CA SER A 181 46.67 9.80 8.11
C SER A 181 45.65 8.83 8.74
N THR A 182 44.35 9.09 8.59
CA THR A 182 43.28 8.20 9.10
C THR A 182 43.03 7.01 8.17
N SER A 183 43.40 7.11 6.88
CA SER A 183 43.13 6.06 5.91
C SER A 183 43.99 4.81 6.16
N ARG A 184 43.35 3.64 6.29
CA ARG A 184 44.03 2.34 6.46
C ARG A 184 44.70 1.82 5.18
N PHE A 185 44.61 2.55 4.07
CA PHE A 185 45.09 2.13 2.76
C PHE A 185 46.20 3.07 2.26
N PRO A 186 47.47 2.63 2.24
CA PRO A 186 48.65 3.46 1.97
C PRO A 186 48.80 3.93 0.50
N GLY A 187 47.73 3.87 -0.31
CA GLY A 187 47.73 4.23 -1.72
C GLY A 187 46.74 5.33 -2.12
N LEU A 188 45.90 5.82 -1.19
CA LEU A 188 44.91 6.85 -1.51
C LEU A 188 45.53 8.26 -1.40
N GLN A 189 46.14 8.73 -2.48
CA GLN A 189 46.70 10.08 -2.54
C GLN A 189 45.65 11.04 -3.09
N VAL A 190 45.10 11.89 -2.21
CA VAL A 190 44.29 13.04 -2.62
C VAL A 190 45.25 14.15 -3.03
N VAL A 191 45.43 14.33 -4.33
CA VAL A 191 46.31 15.38 -4.88
C VAL A 191 45.45 16.53 -5.36
N GLU A 192 45.69 17.72 -4.82
CA GLU A 192 45.13 18.95 -5.36
C GLU A 192 45.83 19.28 -6.67
N ILE A 193 45.16 19.04 -7.80
CA ILE A 193 45.60 19.57 -9.09
C ILE A 193 45.05 20.99 -9.18
N THR A 194 45.85 21.97 -8.74
CA THR A 194 45.57 23.38 -9.01
C THR A 194 45.74 23.64 -10.50
N ASP A 195 44.65 23.53 -11.24
CA ASP A 195 44.63 23.93 -12.64
C ASP A 195 44.86 25.46 -12.70
N LYS A 196 46.11 25.87 -12.95
CA LYS A 196 46.49 27.27 -13.25
C LYS A 196 45.88 27.77 -14.58
N ASN A 197 45.03 26.97 -15.21
CA ASN A 197 44.29 27.28 -16.40
C ASN A 197 43.14 28.27 -16.07
N GLN A 198 43.47 29.56 -16.05
CA GLN A 198 42.54 30.71 -15.95
C GLN A 198 41.37 30.71 -16.94
N SER A 199 41.33 29.76 -17.88
CA SER A 199 40.31 29.58 -18.91
C SER A 199 39.03 28.94 -18.38
N ILE A 200 39.12 28.03 -17.40
CA ILE A 200 37.96 27.30 -16.86
C ILE A 200 37.26 28.13 -15.78
N SER A 201 38.04 28.84 -14.95
CA SER A 201 37.51 29.68 -13.86
C SER A 201 36.70 30.89 -14.33
N LYS A 202 36.89 31.36 -15.57
CA LYS A 202 36.14 32.51 -16.13
C LYS A 202 34.72 32.17 -16.62
N LYS A 203 34.38 30.90 -16.83
CA LYS A 203 33.06 30.49 -17.35
C LYS A 203 32.09 29.96 -16.29
N LEU A 204 32.59 29.55 -15.12
CA LEU A 204 31.76 28.94 -14.08
C LEU A 204 31.40 29.98 -13.01
N ILE A 205 30.11 30.16 -12.76
CA ILE A 205 29.62 31.08 -11.73
C ILE A 205 29.74 30.37 -10.37
N PRO A 206 30.49 30.93 -9.40
CA PRO A 206 30.59 30.34 -8.08
C PRO A 206 29.25 30.42 -7.34
N PRO A 207 28.92 29.44 -6.49
CA PRO A 207 27.71 29.47 -5.68
C PRO A 207 27.79 30.56 -4.60
N THR A 208 26.68 31.24 -4.35
CA THR A 208 26.57 32.24 -3.27
C THR A 208 26.44 31.53 -1.92
N HIS A 209 27.38 31.76 -1.01
CA HIS A 209 27.32 31.25 0.37
C HIS A 209 27.04 32.41 1.34
N ILE A 210 25.80 32.51 1.81
CA ILE A 210 25.40 33.46 2.86
C ILE A 210 25.60 32.77 4.22
N LYS A 211 26.37 33.39 5.11
CA LYS A 211 26.60 32.90 6.49
C LYS A 211 25.41 33.22 7.39
#